data_AF-A0A164JCB2-F1
#
_entry.id   AF-A0A164JCB2-F1
#
_cell.length_a   1.000
_cell.length_b   1.000
_cell.length_c   1.000
_cell.angle_alpha   90.00
_cell.angle_beta   90.00
_cell.angle_gamma   90.00
#
_symmetry.space_group_name_H-M   'P 1'
#
loop_
_entity.id
_entity.type
_entity.pdbx_description
1 polymer ?
#
loop_
_entity_poly.entity_id
_entity_poly.type
_entity_poly.pdbx_seq_one_letter_code
_entity_poly.pdbx_strand_id
1 'polypeptide(L)'
;MAESSSKGGAVASAALVPIYEVKNTVTGDQFIIYAPADHDDEGMFIAAHVTGAPVGSVAAPRILVVHPDDIGEYATDTVRLMRAASTGFAAIVWTNNTAGELLAQLPQ
;
A
#
# COMPACT_ATOMS: atom_id res chain seq x y z
N MET A 1 -22.50 -45.42 5.53
CA MET A 1 -23.10 -44.06 5.60
C MET A 1 -22.12 -43.18 6.33
N ALA A 2 -21.93 -41.96 5.81
CA ALA A 2 -20.69 -41.19 5.87
C ALA A 2 -20.27 -40.68 7.26
N GLU A 3 -18.96 -40.76 7.52
CA GLU A 3 -18.26 -40.00 8.56
C GLU A 3 -18.24 -38.51 8.15
N SER A 4 -18.77 -37.65 9.04
CA SER A 4 -18.70 -36.20 8.90
C SER A 4 -17.35 -35.72 9.42
N SER A 5 -16.38 -35.60 8.52
CA SER A 5 -15.16 -34.83 8.78
C SER A 5 -15.50 -33.34 8.72
N SER A 6 -15.61 -32.68 9.87
CA SER A 6 -15.61 -31.22 9.94
C SER A 6 -14.23 -30.71 9.52
N LYS A 7 -14.06 -30.40 8.24
CA LYS A 7 -12.94 -29.56 7.80
C LYS A 7 -13.17 -28.18 8.40
N GLY A 8 -12.41 -27.87 9.45
CA GLY A 8 -12.20 -26.48 9.87
C GLY A 8 -11.82 -25.69 8.63
N GLY A 9 -12.68 -24.76 8.24
CA GLY A 9 -12.40 -23.84 7.15
C GLY A 9 -11.18 -23.04 7.57
N ALA A 10 -10.03 -23.33 6.97
CA ALA A 10 -8.93 -22.39 6.97
C ALA A 10 -9.48 -21.13 6.30
N VAL A 11 -9.68 -20.08 7.07
CA VAL A 11 -9.95 -18.75 6.53
C VAL A 11 -8.67 -18.42 5.77
N ALA A 12 -8.68 -18.59 4.45
CA ALA A 12 -7.59 -18.12 3.63
C ALA A 12 -7.57 -16.60 3.80
N SER A 13 -6.63 -16.08 4.59
CA SER A 13 -6.35 -14.66 4.60
C SER A 13 -5.94 -14.30 3.18
N ALA A 14 -6.82 -13.67 2.42
CA ALA A 14 -6.45 -13.10 1.12
C ALA A 14 -5.27 -12.16 1.39
N ALA A 15 -4.12 -12.43 0.76
CA ALA A 15 -2.96 -11.57 0.90
C ALA A 15 -3.31 -10.22 0.25
N LEU A 16 -3.04 -9.12 0.96
CA LEU A 16 -3.22 -7.78 0.40
C LEU A 16 -2.32 -7.63 -0.82
N VAL A 17 -2.92 -7.28 -1.97
CA VAL A 17 -2.20 -7.13 -3.24
C VAL A 17 -1.69 -5.71 -3.35
N PRO A 18 -0.36 -5.45 -3.39
CA PRO A 18 0.14 -4.10 -3.61
C PRO A 18 -0.20 -3.66 -5.04
N ILE A 19 -0.83 -2.50 -5.15
CA ILE A 19 -1.20 -1.90 -6.44
C ILE A 19 -0.34 -0.69 -6.76
N TYR A 20 0.15 0.00 -5.73
CA TYR A 20 1.02 1.16 -5.83
C TYR A 20 2.11 1.10 -4.76
N GLU A 21 3.34 1.39 -5.12
CA GLU A 21 4.47 1.43 -4.19
C GLU A 21 5.40 2.60 -4.52
N VAL A 22 5.90 3.25 -3.48
CA VAL A 22 6.95 4.26 -3.56
C VAL A 22 8.03 3.91 -2.58
N LYS A 23 9.29 3.96 -3.03
CA LYS A 23 10.45 3.73 -2.17
C LYS A 23 11.47 4.82 -2.38
N ASN A 24 11.88 5.47 -1.31
CA ASN A 24 13.06 6.33 -1.30
C ASN A 24 14.26 5.48 -0.86
N THR A 25 15.18 5.22 -1.77
CA THR A 25 16.34 4.35 -1.50
C THR A 25 17.41 5.00 -0.62
N VAL A 26 17.37 6.33 -0.44
CA VAL A 26 18.30 7.08 0.38
C VAL A 26 17.84 7.12 1.83
N THR A 27 16.57 7.44 2.07
CA THR A 27 16.00 7.52 3.43
C THR A 27 15.48 6.17 3.94
N GLY A 28 15.22 5.24 3.03
CA GLY A 28 14.54 3.97 3.29
C GLY A 28 13.05 4.12 3.57
N ASP A 29 12.46 5.29 3.31
CA ASP A 29 11.02 5.49 3.38
C ASP A 29 10.32 4.62 2.33
N GLN A 30 9.19 4.05 2.71
CA GLN A 30 8.37 3.22 1.82
C GLN A 30 6.89 3.55 2.02
N PHE A 31 6.18 3.69 0.93
CA PHE A 31 4.74 3.89 0.92
C PHE A 31 4.10 2.85 -0.02
N ILE A 32 3.08 2.15 0.43
CA ILE A 32 2.40 1.10 -0.32
C ILE A 32 0.89 1.30 -0.21
N ILE A 33 0.17 1.23 -1.33
CA ILE A 33 -1.28 1.09 -1.36
C ILE A 33 -1.60 -0.32 -1.82
N TYR A 34 -2.47 -0.99 -1.08
CA TYR A 34 -2.99 -2.31 -1.39
C TYR A 34 -4.38 -2.20 -2.01
N ALA A 35 -4.72 -3.15 -2.88
CA ALA A 35 -6.07 -3.32 -3.38
C ALA A 35 -7.06 -3.45 -2.20
N PRO A 36 -8.31 -2.95 -2.35
CA PRO A 36 -9.37 -3.21 -1.40
C PRO A 36 -9.48 -4.71 -1.18
N ALA A 37 -9.61 -5.12 0.08
CA ALA A 37 -9.78 -6.53 0.39
C ALA A 37 -11.20 -6.97 0.02
N ASP A 38 -11.38 -8.24 -0.36
CA ASP A 38 -12.68 -8.81 -0.79
C ASP A 38 -13.81 -8.72 0.26
N HIS A 39 -13.53 -8.22 1.46
CA HIS A 39 -14.46 -8.07 2.58
C HIS A 39 -14.75 -6.60 2.94
N ASP A 40 -14.27 -5.65 2.14
CA ASP A 40 -14.49 -4.22 2.36
C ASP A 40 -15.62 -3.74 1.45
N ASP A 41 -16.84 -3.64 2.01
CA ASP A 41 -18.05 -3.26 1.28
C ASP A 41 -18.02 -1.80 0.78
N GLU A 42 -17.16 -0.95 1.36
CA GLU A 42 -16.99 0.45 0.98
C GLU A 42 -15.86 0.67 -0.04
N GLY A 43 -15.08 -0.39 -0.34
CA GLY A 43 -13.97 -0.31 -1.28
C GLY A 43 -12.77 0.48 -0.77
N MET A 44 -12.58 0.58 0.56
CA MET A 44 -11.48 1.35 1.15
C MET A 44 -10.12 0.77 0.77
N PHE A 45 -9.13 1.66 0.66
CA PHE A 45 -7.76 1.27 0.43
C PHE A 45 -7.03 1.07 1.76
N ILE A 46 -6.19 0.05 1.83
CA ILE A 46 -5.20 -0.07 2.89
C ILE A 46 -3.90 0.57 2.40
N ALA A 47 -3.36 1.48 3.18
CA ALA A 47 -2.09 2.14 2.90
C ALA A 47 -1.09 1.88 4.03
N ALA A 48 0.14 1.51 3.68
CA ALA A 48 1.24 1.34 4.62
C ALA A 48 2.31 2.41 4.37
N HIS A 49 2.77 3.07 5.43
CA HIS A 49 3.81 4.07 5.37
C HIS A 49 4.91 3.77 6.39
N VAL A 50 6.11 3.51 5.91
CA VAL A 50 7.34 3.33 6.67
C VAL A 50 8.16 4.60 6.54
N THR A 51 8.52 5.23 7.65
CA THR A 51 9.33 6.45 7.67
C THR A 51 10.62 6.28 8.48
N GLY A 52 11.69 6.91 8.02
CA GLY A 52 12.93 7.12 8.77
C GLY A 52 13.69 5.84 9.11
N ALA A 53 13.59 4.82 8.25
CA ALA A 53 14.27 3.55 8.43
C ALA A 53 15.53 3.52 7.57
N PRO A 54 16.75 3.74 8.11
CA PRO A 54 17.98 3.53 7.35
C PRO A 54 17.94 2.19 6.62
N VAL A 55 18.44 2.14 5.39
CA VAL A 55 18.47 0.92 4.59
C VAL A 55 19.08 -0.23 5.40
N GLY A 56 18.32 -1.31 5.59
CA GLY A 56 18.74 -2.48 6.39
C GLY A 56 18.27 -2.46 7.85
N SER A 57 17.52 -1.46 8.29
CA SER A 57 16.85 -1.43 9.60
C SER A 57 15.39 -1.87 9.52
N VAL A 58 14.86 -2.41 10.62
CA VAL A 58 13.44 -2.75 10.74
C VAL A 58 12.71 -1.53 11.31
N ALA A 59 11.79 -0.98 10.54
CA ALA A 59 10.83 0.02 11.03
C ALA A 59 9.41 -0.54 10.94
N ALA A 60 8.60 -0.21 11.95
CA ALA A 60 7.20 -0.60 11.95
C ALA A 60 6.42 0.28 10.95
N PRO A 61 5.68 -0.31 10.00
CA PRO A 61 4.81 0.47 9.13
C PRO A 61 3.66 1.07 9.93
N ARG A 62 3.30 2.31 9.61
CA ARG A 62 2.00 2.88 9.97
C ARG A 62 0.99 2.42 8.93
N ILE A 63 -0.06 1.73 9.38
CA ILE A 63 -1.13 1.23 8.51
C ILE A 63 -2.34 2.15 8.65
N LEU A 64 -2.92 2.56 7.53
CA LEU A 64 -4.12 3.39 7.46
C LEU A 64 -5.16 2.74 6.54
N VAL A 65 -6.42 3.01 6.84
CA VAL A 65 -7.56 2.74 5.94
C VAL A 65 -7.99 4.09 5.37
N VAL A 66 -8.07 4.20 4.04
CA VAL A 66 -8.24 5.47 3.33
C VAL A 66 -9.41 5.36 2.37
N HIS A 67 -10.27 6.37 2.37
CA HIS A 67 -11.43 6.40 1.48
C HIS A 67 -10.97 6.55 0.02
N PRO A 68 -11.67 5.93 -0.96
CA PRO A 68 -11.32 6.06 -2.37
C PRO A 68 -11.24 7.50 -2.88
N ASP A 69 -12.08 8.39 -2.36
CA ASP A 69 -12.06 9.80 -2.76
C ASP A 69 -10.82 10.56 -2.23
N ASP A 70 -10.21 10.08 -1.14
CA ASP A 70 -9.08 10.75 -0.47
C ASP A 70 -7.72 10.17 -0.89
N ILE A 71 -7.70 8.99 -1.52
CA ILE A 71 -6.46 8.24 -1.75
C ILE A 71 -5.48 8.98 -2.68
N GLY A 72 -5.99 9.70 -3.68
CA GLY A 72 -5.18 10.48 -4.62
C GLY A 72 -4.46 11.64 -3.93
N GLU A 73 -5.17 12.40 -3.10
CA GLU A 73 -4.60 13.52 -2.33
C GLU A 73 -3.59 13.00 -1.30
N TYR A 74 -3.96 11.95 -0.56
CA TYR A 74 -3.10 11.33 0.44
C TYR A 74 -1.79 10.79 -0.17
N ALA A 75 -1.87 10.11 -1.31
CA ALA A 75 -0.70 9.62 -2.04
C ALA A 75 0.16 10.79 -2.56
N THR A 76 -0.47 11.84 -3.11
CA THR A 76 0.22 13.03 -3.63
C THR A 76 1.07 13.69 -2.55
N ASP A 77 0.49 13.94 -1.37
CA ASP A 77 1.21 14.57 -0.27
C ASP A 77 2.31 13.68 0.29
N THR A 78 2.06 12.37 0.40
CA THR A 78 3.06 11.41 0.86
C THR A 78 4.26 11.37 -0.08
N VAL A 79 4.03 11.27 -1.39
CA VAL A 79 5.11 11.25 -2.39
C VAL A 79 5.85 12.57 -2.44
N ARG A 80 5.14 13.70 -2.31
CA ARG A 80 5.76 15.02 -2.22
C ARG A 80 6.74 15.11 -1.05
N LEU A 81 6.34 14.61 0.13
CA LEU A 81 7.21 14.57 1.31
C LEU A 81 8.41 13.64 1.10
N MET A 82 8.19 12.44 0.56
CA MET A 82 9.27 11.48 0.27
C MET A 82 10.29 12.02 -0.74
N ARG A 83 9.84 12.81 -1.72
CA ARG A 83 10.71 13.48 -2.71
C ARG A 83 11.43 14.70 -2.15
N ALA A 84 10.82 15.41 -1.19
CA ALA A 84 11.40 16.60 -0.57
C ALA A 84 12.52 16.26 0.42
N ALA A 85 12.46 15.10 1.07
CA ALA A 85 13.40 14.70 2.13
C ALA A 85 14.85 14.46 1.65
N SER A 86 15.06 14.25 0.35
CA SER A 86 16.40 14.04 -0.25
C SER A 86 16.25 14.05 -1.77
N THR A 87 17.10 14.81 -2.48
CA THR A 87 17.22 14.89 -3.97
C THR A 87 16.20 14.03 -4.70
N GLY A 88 15.02 14.58 -5.03
CA GLY A 88 13.78 13.85 -5.40
C GLY A 88 13.85 12.76 -6.47
N PHE A 89 15.00 12.56 -7.11
CA PHE A 89 15.36 11.43 -7.96
C PHE A 89 15.48 10.08 -7.21
N ALA A 90 15.55 10.07 -5.87
CA ALA A 90 15.70 8.84 -5.09
C ALA A 90 14.39 8.08 -4.83
N ALA A 91 13.24 8.71 -5.06
CA ALA A 91 11.92 8.10 -4.89
C ALA A 91 11.48 7.41 -6.19
N ILE A 92 11.43 6.08 -6.15
CA ILE A 92 10.99 5.25 -7.28
C ILE A 92 9.54 4.85 -7.04
N VAL A 93 8.72 4.97 -8.07
CA VAL A 93 7.29 4.62 -8.06
C VAL A 93 7.06 3.37 -8.90
N TRP A 94 6.28 2.43 -8.37
CA TRP A 94 5.78 1.26 -9.09
C TRP A 94 4.25 1.22 -9.06
N THR A 95 3.64 1.01 -10.22
CA THR A 95 2.19 1.04 -10.44
C THR A 95 1.68 -0.26 -11.09
N ASN A 96 2.43 -1.36 -10.99
CA ASN A 96 2.27 -2.58 -11.81
C ASN A 96 0.84 -3.18 -11.84
N ASN A 97 0.01 -2.93 -10.83
CA ASN A 97 -1.37 -3.40 -10.76
C ASN A 97 -2.39 -2.26 -10.57
N THR A 98 -1.97 -1.00 -10.70
CA THR A 98 -2.89 0.15 -10.69
C THR A 98 -3.42 0.37 -12.09
N ALA A 99 -4.75 0.47 -12.24
CA ALA A 99 -5.40 0.72 -13.52
C ALA A 99 -6.52 1.76 -13.40
N GLY A 100 -7.01 2.22 -14.55
CA GLY A 100 -8.21 3.07 -14.64
C GLY A 100 -8.04 4.43 -13.98
N GLU A 101 -9.13 4.93 -13.38
CA GLU A 101 -9.20 6.26 -12.76
C GLU A 101 -8.20 6.41 -11.61
N LEU A 102 -7.95 5.35 -10.86
CA LEU A 102 -6.96 5.37 -9.78
C LEU A 102 -5.55 5.67 -10.31
N LEU A 103 -5.16 5.11 -11.46
CA LEU A 103 -3.86 5.41 -12.06
C LEU A 103 -3.70 6.90 -12.40
N ALA A 104 -4.79 7.55 -12.83
CA ALA A 104 -4.79 8.97 -13.16
C ALA A 104 -4.70 9.88 -11.91
N GLN A 105 -5.11 9.38 -10.75
CA GLN A 105 -5.08 10.11 -9.48
C GLN A 105 -3.76 9.97 -8.73
N LEU A 106 -2.97 8.92 -9.01
CA LEU A 106 -1.74 8.63 -8.27
C LEU A 106 -0.51 9.30 -8.90
N PRO A 107 0.37 9.91 -8.09
CA PRO A 107 1.58 10.53 -8.58
C PRO A 107 2.54 9.50 -9.16
N GLN A 108 3.10 9.81 -10.34
CA GLN A 108 4.15 9.03 -11.01
C GLN A 108 5.53 9.52 -10.60
#